data_AF-A0A957CGL5-F1
#
_entry.id   AF-A0A957CGL5-F1
#
_cell.length_a   1.000
_cell.length_b   1.000
_cell.length_c   1.000
_cell.angle_alpha   90.00
_cell.angle_beta   90.00
_cell.angle_gamma   90.00
#
_symmetry.space_group_name_H-M   'P 1'
#
loop_
_entity.id
_entity.type
_entity.pdbx_description
1 polymer ?
#
loop_
_entity_poly.entity_id
_entity_poly.type
_entity_poly.pdbx_seq_one_letter_code
_entity_poly.pdbx_strand_id
1 'polypeptide(L)'
;MRLKLFAAFAVVALFLAACGGSTAEPEVITETVEVEVTRVVTETETITETVTETETVTETVVETVEVLGLPAVDPLEITGDIVAAGSSTVFPLEERMAERFVEEGYSGNITI
;
A
#
# COMPACT_ATOMS: atom_id res chain seq x y z
N MET A 1 52.47 -22.57 7.71
CA MET A 1 50.99 -22.75 7.71
C MET A 1 50.33 -22.21 8.96
N ARG A 2 50.85 -22.46 10.17
CA ARG A 2 50.26 -21.98 11.44
C ARG A 2 50.12 -20.46 11.53
N LEU A 3 51.13 -19.68 11.12
CA LEU A 3 51.07 -18.21 11.12
C LEU A 3 50.02 -17.65 10.13
N LYS A 4 49.83 -18.31 8.97
CA LYS A 4 48.78 -17.95 8.00
C LYS A 4 47.39 -18.29 8.54
N LEU A 5 47.27 -19.38 9.30
CA LEU A 5 46.05 -19.77 9.98
C LEU A 5 45.66 -18.76 11.09
N PHE A 6 46.63 -18.30 11.88
CA PHE A 6 46.42 -17.27 12.89
C PHE A 6 46.05 -15.92 12.28
N ALA A 7 46.69 -15.51 11.19
CA ALA A 7 46.34 -14.28 10.48
C ALA A 7 44.93 -14.33 9.89
N ALA A 8 44.53 -15.46 9.29
CA ALA A 8 43.18 -15.65 8.78
C ALA A 8 42.13 -15.60 9.91
N PHE A 9 42.42 -16.22 11.05
CA PHE A 9 41.51 -16.22 12.21
C PHE A 9 41.33 -14.82 12.81
N ALA A 10 42.39 -14.01 12.86
CA ALA A 10 42.33 -12.62 13.34
C ALA A 10 41.49 -11.72 12.41
N VAL A 11 41.58 -11.91 11.09
CA VAL A 11 40.77 -11.15 10.11
C VAL A 11 39.28 -11.51 10.24
N VAL A 12 38.95 -12.79 10.45
CA VAL A 12 37.56 -13.23 10.63
C VAL A 12 36.97 -12.64 11.93
N ALA A 13 37.74 -12.59 13.02
CA ALA A 13 37.27 -11.99 14.27
C ALA A 13 37.01 -10.48 14.15
N LEU A 14 37.82 -9.75 13.36
CA LEU A 14 37.62 -8.32 13.10
C LEU A 14 36.31 -8.06 12.32
N PHE A 15 35.97 -8.94 11.37
CA PHE A 15 34.73 -8.82 10.59
C PHE A 15 33.48 -9.07 11.43
N LEU A 16 33.53 -9.96 12.42
CA LEU A 16 32.38 -10.22 13.30
C LEU A 16 32.09 -9.05 14.26
N ALA A 17 33.12 -8.32 14.72
CA ALA A 17 32.94 -7.17 15.61
C ALA A 17 32.32 -5.95 14.89
N ALA A 18 32.51 -5.84 13.57
CA ALA A 18 32.00 -4.72 12.77
C ALA A 18 30.49 -4.82 12.47
N CYS A 19 29.85 -5.95 12.75
CA CYS A 19 28.43 -6.18 12.45
C CYS A 19 27.51 -6.08 13.68
N GLY A 20 28.05 -5.70 14.85
CA GLY A 20 27.37 -5.80 16.15
C GLY A 20 27.14 -4.50 16.91
N GLY A 21 26.96 -3.35 16.24
CA GLY A 21 26.78 -2.08 16.94
C GLY A 21 25.88 -1.09 16.21
N SER A 22 24.58 -1.12 16.51
CA SER A 22 23.74 0.09 16.67
C SER A 22 22.33 -0.30 17.11
N THR A 23 22.14 -0.44 18.42
CA THR A 23 20.82 -0.26 19.05
C THR A 23 20.65 1.24 19.26
N ALA A 24 19.83 1.88 18.45
CA ALA A 24 19.30 3.21 18.74
C ALA A 24 17.91 3.03 19.37
N GLU A 25 17.76 3.52 20.59
CA GLU A 25 16.50 3.59 21.33
C GLU A 25 15.45 4.40 20.56
N PRO A 26 14.15 4.02 20.63
CA PRO A 26 13.09 4.81 20.04
C PRO A 26 12.82 6.05 20.90
N GLU A 27 13.02 7.24 20.33
CA GLU A 27 12.44 8.47 20.89
C GLU A 27 10.93 8.43 20.76
N VAL A 28 10.27 8.37 21.92
CA VAL A 28 8.82 8.50 22.09
C VAL A 28 8.45 9.97 21.88
N ILE A 29 7.86 10.29 20.73
CA ILE A 29 7.21 11.58 20.51
C ILE A 29 5.76 11.46 20.92
N THR A 30 5.48 11.82 22.17
CA THR A 30 4.15 12.18 22.64
C THR A 30 3.83 13.58 22.14
N GLU A 31 3.11 13.71 21.04
CA GLU A 31 2.38 14.94 20.74
C GLU A 31 0.88 14.63 20.75
N THR A 32 0.28 14.93 21.89
CA THR A 32 -1.15 14.96 22.13
C THR A 32 -1.77 16.07 21.30
N VAL A 33 -2.33 15.74 20.15
CA VAL A 33 -3.22 16.65 19.42
C VAL A 33 -4.63 16.51 20.01
N GLU A 34 -4.99 17.48 20.84
CA GLU A 34 -6.38 17.75 21.23
C GLU A 34 -7.17 18.13 19.97
N VAL A 35 -8.00 17.22 19.46
CA VAL A 35 -9.05 17.58 18.50
C VAL A 35 -10.26 18.05 19.30
N GLU A 36 -10.34 19.35 19.46
CA GLU A 36 -11.49 20.05 20.00
C GLU A 36 -12.71 19.78 19.09
N VAL A 37 -13.65 19.01 19.62
CA VAL A 37 -14.95 18.69 19.01
C VAL A 37 -15.79 19.97 18.98
N THR A 38 -15.63 20.79 17.95
CA THR A 38 -16.58 21.85 17.64
C THR A 38 -17.69 21.28 16.77
N ARG A 39 -18.71 20.84 17.48
CA ARG A 39 -20.06 20.56 17.01
C ARG A 39 -20.70 21.84 16.44
N VAL A 40 -20.98 21.85 15.15
CA VAL A 40 -22.02 22.69 14.52
C VAL A 40 -23.04 21.71 13.94
N VAL A 41 -23.99 21.20 14.73
CA VAL A 41 -25.35 21.75 14.87
C VAL A 41 -25.91 22.26 13.55
N THR A 42 -26.68 21.36 12.91
CA THR A 42 -28.00 21.65 12.34
C THR A 42 -28.06 22.52 11.09
N GLU A 43 -28.25 21.86 9.95
CA GLU A 43 -29.30 22.31 9.03
C GLU A 43 -30.03 21.10 8.47
N THR A 44 -31.25 20.95 8.96
CA THR A 44 -32.31 20.10 8.42
C THR A 44 -32.90 20.86 7.23
N GLU A 45 -32.46 20.58 6.02
CA GLU A 45 -33.23 20.87 4.81
C GLU A 45 -33.70 19.56 4.17
N THR A 46 -34.82 19.10 4.71
CA THR A 46 -36.00 18.67 3.96
C THR A 46 -35.86 18.74 2.43
N ILE A 47 -35.60 17.60 1.79
CA ILE A 47 -36.09 17.31 0.44
C ILE A 47 -36.75 15.94 0.49
N THR A 48 -37.95 15.92 1.05
CA THR A 48 -38.94 14.88 0.81
C THR A 48 -39.85 15.41 -0.29
N GLU A 49 -39.61 15.01 -1.53
CA GLU A 49 -40.64 14.97 -2.56
C GLU A 49 -40.19 13.97 -3.63
N THR A 50 -40.92 12.85 -3.71
CA THR A 50 -41.31 12.14 -4.95
C THR A 50 -40.22 11.86 -5.99
N VAL A 51 -39.94 10.61 -6.36
CA VAL A 51 -40.80 9.86 -7.28
C VAL A 51 -40.51 8.36 -7.15
N THR A 52 -41.60 7.66 -6.85
CA THR A 52 -41.95 6.26 -7.07
C THR A 52 -41.50 5.72 -8.45
N GLU A 53 -40.83 4.57 -8.44
CA GLU A 53 -41.00 3.44 -9.37
C GLU A 53 -41.13 3.74 -10.87
N THR A 54 -40.09 3.41 -11.66
CA THR A 54 -40.23 2.99 -13.07
C THR A 54 -39.00 2.14 -13.40
N GLU A 55 -39.11 0.81 -13.29
CA GLU A 55 -39.21 -0.11 -14.45
C GLU A 55 -38.31 0.26 -15.64
N THR A 56 -37.34 -0.62 -15.92
CA THR A 56 -36.86 -1.00 -17.26
C THR A 56 -36.86 0.08 -18.35
N VAL A 57 -35.70 0.70 -18.59
CA VAL A 57 -35.35 1.21 -19.92
C VAL A 57 -33.92 0.78 -20.25
N THR A 58 -33.85 -0.43 -20.79
CA THR A 58 -32.83 -0.83 -21.76
C THR A 58 -32.99 0.07 -22.97
N GLU A 59 -32.19 1.13 -23.11
CA GLU A 59 -31.81 1.71 -24.41
C GLU A 59 -30.86 2.91 -24.22
N THR A 60 -29.61 2.69 -24.61
CA THR A 60 -28.85 3.63 -25.44
C THR A 60 -28.61 5.03 -24.88
N VAL A 61 -27.65 5.14 -23.96
CA VAL A 61 -26.75 6.30 -23.90
C VAL A 61 -25.35 5.80 -24.22
N VAL A 62 -25.12 5.56 -25.52
CA VAL A 62 -23.79 5.42 -26.09
C VAL A 62 -23.31 6.84 -26.43
N GLU A 63 -22.97 7.61 -25.40
CA GLU A 63 -22.01 8.69 -25.58
C GLU A 63 -20.65 8.04 -25.37
N THR A 64 -19.99 7.69 -26.47
CA THR A 64 -18.64 7.13 -26.49
C THR A 64 -17.67 8.20 -25.99
N VAL A 65 -17.52 8.29 -24.67
CA VAL A 65 -16.20 8.53 -24.11
C VAL A 65 -15.38 7.31 -24.59
N GLU A 66 -14.55 7.48 -25.62
CA GLU A 66 -13.44 6.55 -25.84
C GLU A 66 -12.57 6.64 -24.59
N VAL A 67 -12.93 5.86 -23.57
CA VAL A 67 -12.04 5.56 -22.47
C VAL A 67 -10.88 4.86 -23.17
N LEU A 68 -9.77 5.57 -23.33
CA LEU A 68 -8.49 4.96 -23.70
C LEU A 68 -8.10 4.03 -22.54
N GLY A 69 -8.76 2.89 -22.48
CA GLY A 69 -8.58 1.89 -21.45
C GLY A 69 -7.18 1.34 -21.59
N LEU A 70 -6.47 1.26 -20.46
CA LEU A 70 -5.26 0.47 -20.41
C LEU A 70 -5.64 -0.99 -20.70
N PRO A 71 -4.78 -1.75 -21.39
CA PRO A 71 -5.00 -3.19 -21.55
C PRO A 71 -5.13 -3.84 -20.16
N ALA A 72 -5.93 -4.90 -20.09
CA ALA A 72 -6.02 -5.71 -18.88
C ALA A 72 -4.65 -6.33 -18.59
N VAL A 73 -4.30 -6.40 -17.31
CA VAL A 73 -3.07 -7.05 -16.82
C VAL A 73 -3.43 -8.43 -16.32
N ASP A 74 -2.70 -9.46 -16.78
CA ASP A 74 -2.80 -10.82 -16.26
C ASP A 74 -1.69 -11.06 -15.22
N PRO A 75 -2.03 -11.33 -13.94
CA PRO A 75 -1.04 -11.60 -12.89
C PRO A 75 -0.16 -12.82 -13.15
N LEU A 76 -0.64 -13.81 -13.92
CA LEU A 76 0.11 -15.03 -14.23
C LEU A 76 1.21 -14.80 -15.26
N GLU A 77 1.10 -13.73 -16.04
CA GLU A 77 2.10 -13.35 -17.05
C GLU A 77 3.23 -12.49 -16.46
N ILE A 78 3.06 -11.97 -15.24
CA ILE A 78 4.05 -11.10 -14.58
C ILE A 78 4.99 -11.92 -13.70
N THR A 79 6.29 -11.60 -13.79
CA THR A 79 7.33 -12.25 -12.99
C THR A 79 8.23 -11.21 -12.35
N GLY A 80 8.71 -11.49 -11.14
CA GLY A 80 9.66 -10.66 -10.39
C GLY A 80 9.10 -10.24 -9.03
N ASP A 81 9.70 -9.22 -8.43
CA ASP A 81 9.15 -8.54 -7.26
C ASP A 81 8.54 -7.20 -7.72
N ILE A 82 7.39 -6.84 -7.16
CA ILE A 82 6.75 -5.55 -7.37
C ILE A 82 7.06 -4.67 -6.16
N VAL A 83 7.59 -3.48 -6.42
CA VAL A 83 7.82 -2.46 -5.39
C VAL A 83 7.03 -1.23 -5.79
N ALA A 84 6.01 -0.91 -5.01
CA ALA A 84 5.23 0.32 -5.11
C ALA A 84 5.68 1.27 -3.99
N ALA A 85 5.69 2.57 -4.28
CA ALA A 85 5.90 3.61 -3.29
C ALA A 85 4.90 4.72 -3.59
N GLY A 86 3.88 4.84 -2.74
CA GLY A 86 2.73 5.73 -2.95
C GLY A 86 2.62 6.86 -1.93
N SER A 87 1.61 7.70 -2.11
CA SER A 87 1.13 8.62 -1.06
C SER A 87 0.41 7.81 0.02
N SER A 88 0.53 8.20 1.28
CA SER A 88 -0.21 7.55 2.39
C SER A 88 -1.72 7.62 2.22
N THR A 89 -2.23 8.52 1.36
CA THR A 89 -3.65 8.61 1.01
C THR A 89 -4.15 7.46 0.14
N VAL A 90 -3.26 6.75 -0.56
CA VAL A 90 -3.61 5.59 -1.41
C VAL A 90 -3.16 4.26 -0.81
N PHE A 91 -2.38 4.28 0.26
CA PHE A 91 -1.87 3.08 0.92
C PHE A 91 -2.97 2.02 1.22
N PRO A 92 -4.13 2.37 1.82
CA PRO A 92 -5.16 1.36 2.10
C PRO A 92 -5.76 0.74 0.83
N LEU A 93 -5.75 1.48 -0.28
CA LEU A 93 -6.21 0.97 -1.57
C LEU A 93 -5.17 0.06 -2.20
N GLU A 94 -3.89 0.45 -2.16
CA GLU A 94 -2.76 -0.33 -2.67
C GLU A 94 -2.67 -1.69 -1.98
N GLU A 95 -2.84 -1.75 -0.65
CA GLU A 95 -2.88 -3.02 0.10
C GLU A 95 -3.97 -3.96 -0.44
N ARG A 96 -5.21 -3.46 -0.61
CA ARG A 96 -6.32 -4.26 -1.14
C ARG A 96 -6.09 -4.72 -2.57
N MET A 97 -5.42 -3.90 -3.38
CA MET A 97 -5.11 -4.27 -4.77
C MET A 97 -3.99 -5.30 -4.83
N ALA A 98 -2.98 -5.22 -3.96
CA ALA A 98 -1.94 -6.22 -3.85
C ALA A 98 -2.50 -7.57 -3.38
N GLU A 99 -3.37 -7.58 -2.34
CA GLU A 99 -4.06 -8.79 -1.90
C GLU A 99 -4.82 -9.45 -3.06
N ARG A 100 -5.62 -8.67 -3.79
CA ARG A 100 -6.35 -9.17 -4.96
C ARG A 100 -5.42 -9.73 -6.03
N PHE A 101 -4.34 -9.03 -6.35
CA PHE A 101 -3.39 -9.45 -7.39
C PHE A 101 -2.72 -10.79 -7.04
N VAL A 102 -2.45 -11.03 -5.76
CA VAL A 102 -1.97 -12.32 -5.25
C VAL A 102 -3.07 -13.39 -5.31
N GLU A 103 -4.31 -13.07 -4.92
CA GLU A 103 -5.46 -13.98 -5.03
C GLU A 103 -5.74 -14.43 -6.47
N GLU A 104 -5.50 -13.54 -7.44
CA GLU A 104 -5.64 -13.83 -8.87
C GLU A 104 -4.49 -14.68 -9.43
N GLY A 105 -3.43 -14.91 -8.65
CA GLY A 105 -2.39 -15.90 -8.95
C GLY A 105 -0.97 -15.38 -9.05
N TYR A 106 -0.71 -14.11 -8.73
CA TYR A 106 0.66 -13.59 -8.71
C TYR A 106 1.51 -14.32 -7.68
N SER A 107 2.65 -14.86 -8.12
CA SER A 107 3.54 -15.67 -7.26
C SER A 107 4.76 -14.91 -6.71
N GLY A 108 4.96 -13.65 -7.12
CA GLY A 108 6.09 -12.82 -6.66
C GLY A 108 5.79 -12.12 -5.34
N ASN A 109 6.79 -11.40 -4.80
CA ASN A 109 6.55 -10.54 -3.64
C ASN A 109 6.04 -9.18 -4.10
N ILE A 110 5.14 -8.58 -3.30
CA ILE A 110 4.70 -7.20 -3.46
C ILE A 110 5.10 -6.44 -2.20
N THR A 111 5.87 -5.37 -2.37
CA THR A 111 6.21 -4.40 -1.33
C THR A 111 5.52 -3.08 -1.65
N ILE A 112 4.83 -2.51 -0.68
CA ILE A 112 4.12 -1.22 -0.77
C ILE A 112 4.71 -0.28 0.28
#